data_AF-A0A397V953-F1
#
_entry.id   AF-A0A397V953-F1
#
_cell.length_a   1.000
_cell.length_b   1.000
_cell.length_c   1.000
_cell.angle_alpha   90.00
_cell.angle_beta   90.00
_cell.angle_gamma   90.00
#
_symmetry.space_group_name_H-M   'P 1'
#
loop_
_entity.id
_entity.type
_entity.pdbx_description
1 polymer ?
#
loop_
_entity_poly.entity_id
_entity_poly.type
_entity_poly.pdbx_seq_one_letter_code
_entity_poly.pdbx_strand_id
1 'polypeptide(L)'
;MVFESAINGNENDAFAFKRQYWHGKCSNCNRFNTSANWCQSCDPYRITQEWTSGNKDIDDCIKEFQFNATEHRKVTEWIPFDKLNIIKEIGKGGFGTVFLANFQQNTSQSIKVALKTLPGSKKKSNDFLSEFKSHMHCRLSGSRLEVYGLTHTETKEHMMDLIKIHEAGYIHCDIHCGNILQHKEDSWLSSLKSYIADLGLSRKNEEHILKSGIYGVMPYIALRFY
;
A
#
# COMPACT_ATOMS: atom_id res chain seq x y z
N MET A 1 29.67 -31.24 -29.38
CA MET A 1 28.41 -30.56 -29.03
C MET A 1 28.57 -29.97 -27.64
N VAL A 2 28.19 -28.70 -27.51
CA VAL A 2 27.63 -28.01 -26.31
C VAL A 2 28.01 -28.55 -24.92
N PHE A 3 28.92 -27.82 -24.28
CA PHE A 3 29.14 -27.63 -22.83
C PHE A 3 28.29 -28.44 -21.83
N GLU A 4 28.96 -29.32 -21.09
CA GLU A 4 28.57 -29.65 -19.71
C GLU A 4 28.84 -28.41 -18.82
N SER A 5 27.80 -27.61 -18.57
CA SER A 5 27.93 -26.43 -17.71
C SER A 5 27.89 -26.80 -16.22
N ALA A 6 29.08 -26.96 -15.64
CA ALA A 6 29.40 -26.76 -14.23
C ALA A 6 28.22 -26.77 -13.21
N ILE A 7 27.74 -27.96 -12.86
CA ILE A 7 27.00 -28.15 -11.60
C ILE A 7 28.04 -28.24 -10.48
N ASN A 8 28.36 -27.12 -9.84
CA ASN A 8 28.98 -27.11 -8.51
C ASN A 8 28.94 -25.71 -7.88
N GLY A 9 28.23 -25.57 -6.76
CA GLY A 9 28.35 -24.41 -5.87
C GLY A 9 27.03 -23.80 -5.40
N ASN A 10 26.51 -24.31 -4.29
CA ASN A 10 25.67 -23.57 -3.32
C ASN A 10 24.18 -23.34 -3.68
N GLU A 11 23.50 -24.34 -4.24
CA GLU A 11 22.07 -24.29 -4.64
C GLU A 11 21.05 -24.72 -3.55
N ASN A 12 21.44 -24.79 -2.28
CA ASN A 12 20.53 -25.12 -1.18
C ASN A 12 19.74 -23.88 -0.68
N ASP A 13 18.91 -23.29 -1.55
CA ASP A 13 17.87 -22.34 -1.13
C ASP A 13 16.48 -22.78 -1.62
N ALA A 14 15.44 -22.37 -0.88
CA ALA A 14 14.06 -22.78 -1.11
C ALA A 14 13.48 -22.36 -2.48
N PHE A 15 14.22 -21.57 -3.26
CA PHE A 15 13.81 -21.02 -4.55
C PHE A 15 14.72 -21.48 -5.70
N ALA A 16 15.65 -22.40 -5.47
CA ALA A 16 16.59 -22.92 -6.48
C ALA A 16 15.87 -23.36 -7.78
N PHE A 17 14.77 -24.12 -7.64
CA PHE A 17 13.94 -24.59 -8.76
C PHE A 17 13.20 -23.47 -9.54
N LYS A 18 13.21 -22.23 -9.05
CA LYS A 18 12.68 -21.04 -9.74
C LYS A 18 13.77 -20.21 -10.43
N ARG A 19 15.05 -20.50 -10.21
CA ARG A 19 16.16 -19.77 -10.84
C ARG A 19 16.31 -20.20 -12.30
N GLN A 20 16.55 -19.25 -13.20
CA GLN A 20 16.60 -19.51 -14.64
C GLN A 20 17.77 -18.77 -15.27
N TYR A 21 18.58 -19.46 -16.09
CA TYR A 21 19.82 -18.89 -16.61
C TYR A 21 19.60 -17.66 -17.50
N TRP A 22 18.48 -17.65 -18.25
CA TRP A 22 18.10 -16.55 -19.15
C TRP A 22 17.61 -15.29 -18.43
N HIS A 23 17.37 -15.34 -17.11
CA HIS A 23 17.12 -14.14 -16.31
C HIS A 23 18.41 -13.44 -15.85
N GLY A 24 19.57 -13.93 -16.28
CA GLY A 24 20.88 -13.41 -15.90
C GLY A 24 21.25 -13.79 -14.47
N LYS A 25 22.42 -13.32 -14.04
CA LYS A 25 22.93 -13.50 -12.67
C LYS A 25 22.75 -12.23 -11.84
N CYS A 26 22.48 -12.39 -10.56
CA CYS A 26 22.47 -11.30 -9.60
C CYS A 26 23.90 -10.76 -9.43
N SER A 27 24.09 -9.44 -9.54
CA SER A 27 25.39 -8.80 -9.31
C SER A 27 25.90 -8.94 -7.87
N ASN A 28 25.01 -9.13 -6.89
CA ASN A 28 25.36 -9.22 -5.48
C ASN A 28 25.77 -10.64 -5.03
N CYS A 29 25.02 -11.68 -5.44
CA CYS A 29 25.28 -13.07 -4.99
C CYS A 29 25.73 -14.03 -6.10
N ASN A 30 25.84 -13.57 -7.34
CA ASN A 30 26.26 -14.34 -8.53
C ASN A 30 25.40 -15.59 -8.86
N ARG A 31 24.27 -15.80 -8.17
CA ARG A 31 23.27 -16.82 -8.48
C ARG A 31 22.39 -16.36 -9.65
N PHE A 32 21.81 -17.31 -10.39
CA PHE A 32 20.79 -16.99 -11.39
C PHE A 32 19.54 -16.38 -10.74
N ASN A 33 18.97 -15.39 -11.41
CA ASN A 33 17.77 -14.69 -10.97
C ASN A 33 16.52 -15.59 -11.08
N THR A 34 15.50 -15.31 -10.26
CA THR A 34 14.19 -16.01 -10.32
C THR A 34 13.20 -15.33 -11.25
N SER A 35 13.46 -14.08 -11.65
CA SER A 35 12.76 -13.37 -12.72
C SER A 35 13.69 -12.35 -13.38
N ALA A 36 13.27 -11.75 -14.50
CA ALA A 36 13.98 -10.65 -15.10
C ALA A 36 14.15 -9.50 -14.07
N ASN A 37 15.40 -9.07 -13.86
CA ASN A 37 15.79 -8.07 -12.87
C ASN A 37 15.34 -8.38 -11.42
N TRP A 38 15.22 -9.66 -11.05
CA TRP A 38 14.83 -10.06 -9.69
C TRP A 38 15.57 -11.30 -9.17
N CYS A 39 16.43 -11.09 -8.19
CA CYS A 39 17.02 -12.10 -7.34
C CYS A 39 16.27 -12.18 -6.00
N GLN A 40 15.41 -13.19 -5.86
CA GLN A 40 14.66 -13.46 -4.62
C GLN A 40 15.54 -13.45 -3.35
N SER A 41 16.81 -13.86 -3.41
CA SER A 41 17.67 -13.91 -2.20
C SER A 41 18.44 -12.62 -1.90
N CYS A 42 18.23 -11.54 -2.68
CA CYS A 42 18.89 -10.26 -2.44
C CYS A 42 17.92 -9.08 -2.47
N ASP A 43 17.01 -9.03 -3.45
CA ASP A 43 16.16 -7.86 -3.66
C ASP A 43 15.11 -7.67 -2.55
N PRO A 44 14.44 -8.71 -2.01
CA PRO A 44 13.60 -8.57 -0.81
C PRO A 44 14.36 -8.00 0.39
N TYR A 45 15.59 -8.46 0.65
CA TYR A 45 16.38 -7.96 1.79
C TYR A 45 16.75 -6.48 1.63
N ARG A 46 16.99 -6.01 0.39
CA ARG A 46 17.23 -4.59 0.11
C ARG A 46 15.95 -3.77 0.30
N ILE A 47 14.86 -4.15 -0.36
CA ILE A 47 13.58 -3.40 -0.33
C ILE A 47 12.99 -3.33 1.08
N THR A 48 13.11 -4.40 1.88
CA THR A 48 12.59 -4.43 3.26
C THR A 48 13.36 -3.55 4.25
N GLN A 49 14.52 -3.00 3.85
CA GLN A 49 15.32 -2.03 4.60
C GLN A 49 15.05 -0.57 4.19
N GLU A 50 14.43 -0.33 3.03
CA GLU A 50 14.23 1.01 2.47
C GLU A 50 13.01 1.76 3.05
N TRP A 51 12.14 1.10 3.82
CA TRP A 51 10.92 1.69 4.37
C TRP A 51 10.47 1.07 5.70
N THR A 52 9.66 1.83 6.43
CA THR A 52 8.79 1.36 7.53
C THR A 52 7.47 2.14 7.50
N SER A 53 6.39 1.50 7.90
CA SER A 53 5.08 2.13 8.10
C SER A 53 4.93 2.80 9.47
N GLY A 54 5.88 2.61 10.39
CA GLY A 54 5.73 2.96 11.80
C GLY A 54 4.82 1.99 12.59
N ASN A 55 4.18 1.02 11.92
CA ASN A 55 3.39 -0.04 12.55
C ASN A 55 4.04 -1.40 12.30
N LYS A 56 4.52 -2.05 13.37
CA LYS A 56 5.25 -3.32 13.28
C LYS A 56 4.41 -4.45 12.65
N ASP A 57 3.12 -4.55 12.97
CA ASP A 57 2.26 -5.62 12.43
C ASP A 57 2.05 -5.47 10.92
N ILE A 58 1.95 -4.23 10.42
CA ILE A 58 1.89 -3.91 8.99
C ILE A 58 3.24 -4.21 8.33
N ASP A 59 4.34 -3.75 8.93
CA ASP A 59 5.70 -4.00 8.44
C ASP A 59 5.97 -5.50 8.27
N ASP A 60 5.79 -6.28 9.34
CA ASP A 60 6.06 -7.72 9.36
C ASP A 60 5.16 -8.45 8.34
N CYS A 61 3.90 -8.04 8.18
CA CYS A 61 2.96 -8.61 7.21
C CYS A 61 3.33 -8.32 5.75
N ILE A 62 3.76 -7.11 5.41
CA ILE A 62 4.22 -6.80 4.04
C ILE A 62 5.53 -7.55 3.79
N LYS A 63 6.47 -7.51 4.74
CA LYS A 63 7.79 -8.16 4.67
C LYS A 63 7.64 -9.67 4.45
N GLU A 64 6.68 -10.33 5.11
CA GLU A 64 6.30 -11.75 4.89
C GLU A 64 6.03 -12.05 3.40
N PHE A 65 5.26 -11.22 2.70
CA PHE A 65 4.98 -11.43 1.27
C PHE A 65 6.15 -11.01 0.37
N GLN A 66 6.90 -9.96 0.73
CA GLN A 66 8.08 -9.52 -0.03
C GLN A 66 9.18 -10.59 -0.05
N PHE A 67 9.46 -11.26 1.08
CA PHE A 67 10.43 -12.36 1.13
C PHE A 67 10.02 -13.60 0.30
N ASN A 68 8.71 -13.83 0.15
CA ASN A 68 8.18 -14.91 -0.68
C ASN A 68 8.02 -14.55 -2.17
N ALA A 69 8.26 -13.28 -2.56
CA ALA A 69 8.11 -12.83 -3.94
C ALA A 69 9.24 -13.38 -4.84
N THR A 70 8.86 -14.18 -5.83
CA THR A 70 9.78 -14.77 -6.83
C THR A 70 9.97 -13.89 -8.07
N GLU A 71 9.20 -12.81 -8.21
CA GLU A 71 9.22 -11.88 -9.34
C GLU A 71 8.90 -10.46 -8.85
N HIS A 72 9.59 -9.44 -9.35
CA HIS A 72 9.37 -8.03 -8.96
C HIS A 72 7.89 -7.60 -9.04
N ARG A 73 7.18 -7.98 -10.12
CA ARG A 73 5.75 -7.67 -10.32
C ARG A 73 4.78 -8.32 -9.31
N LYS A 74 5.26 -9.26 -8.49
CA LYS A 74 4.49 -9.93 -7.43
C LYS A 74 4.78 -9.37 -6.04
N VAL A 75 5.76 -8.48 -5.92
CA VAL A 75 6.02 -7.70 -4.70
C VAL A 75 4.76 -6.90 -4.37
N THR A 76 4.49 -6.78 -3.08
CA THR A 76 3.46 -5.91 -2.53
C THR A 76 4.17 -4.86 -1.70
N GLU A 77 3.78 -3.61 -1.83
CA GLU A 77 4.53 -2.47 -1.32
C GLU A 77 3.87 -1.85 -0.10
N TRP A 78 4.67 -1.15 0.70
CA TRP A 78 4.15 -0.08 1.53
C TRP A 78 3.88 1.13 0.64
N ILE A 79 2.66 1.66 0.69
CA ILE A 79 2.24 2.82 -0.10
C ILE A 79 2.14 4.02 0.84
N PRO A 80 3.04 5.01 0.75
CA PRO A 80 2.86 6.31 1.37
C PRO A 80 1.52 6.94 0.94
N PHE A 81 0.75 7.43 1.90
CA PHE A 81 -0.65 7.84 1.68
C PHE A 81 -0.79 9.05 0.75
N ASP A 82 0.21 9.92 0.73
CA ASP A 82 0.37 11.06 -0.19
C ASP A 82 0.43 10.65 -1.67
N LYS A 83 0.83 9.41 -1.98
CA LYS A 83 0.75 8.87 -3.36
C LYS A 83 -0.68 8.52 -3.81
N LEU A 84 -1.68 8.62 -2.93
CA LEU A 84 -3.07 8.25 -3.18
C LEU A 84 -3.99 9.48 -3.17
N ASN A 85 -4.32 9.97 -4.37
CA ASN A 85 -5.34 10.99 -4.53
C ASN A 85 -6.74 10.34 -4.54
N ILE A 86 -7.44 10.39 -3.39
CA ILE A 86 -8.80 9.85 -3.23
C ILE A 86 -9.79 10.67 -4.06
N ILE A 87 -10.46 10.04 -5.02
CA ILE A 87 -11.45 10.71 -5.88
C ILE A 87 -12.82 10.75 -5.19
N LYS A 88 -13.37 9.59 -4.80
CA LYS A 88 -14.70 9.47 -4.18
C LYS A 88 -14.92 8.15 -3.44
N GLU A 89 -15.85 8.13 -2.49
CA GLU A 89 -16.42 6.88 -1.97
C GLU A 89 -17.22 6.20 -3.10
N ILE A 90 -17.09 4.88 -3.26
CA ILE A 90 -17.83 4.08 -4.25
C ILE A 90 -18.67 2.95 -3.66
N GLY A 91 -18.52 2.68 -2.35
CA GLY A 91 -19.31 1.66 -1.68
C GLY A 91 -18.96 1.54 -0.21
N LYS A 92 -19.94 1.17 0.62
CA LYS A 92 -19.80 1.05 2.07
C LYS A 92 -20.76 -0.01 2.60
N GLY A 93 -20.27 -0.84 3.52
CA GLY A 93 -21.05 -1.91 4.14
C GLY A 93 -20.39 -2.44 5.41
N GLY A 94 -20.84 -3.61 5.88
CA GLY A 94 -20.32 -4.24 7.10
C GLY A 94 -18.82 -4.62 7.05
N PHE A 95 -18.25 -4.68 5.85
CA PHE A 95 -16.83 -5.02 5.60
C PHE A 95 -15.97 -3.77 5.29
N GLY A 96 -16.44 -2.58 5.66
CA GLY A 96 -15.73 -1.31 5.47
C GLY A 96 -16.25 -0.45 4.31
N THR A 97 -15.48 0.59 4.00
CA THR A 97 -15.70 1.54 2.90
C THR A 97 -14.66 1.31 1.80
N VAL A 98 -15.07 1.45 0.55
CA VAL A 98 -14.22 1.42 -0.65
C VAL A 98 -14.24 2.79 -1.31
N PHE A 99 -13.06 3.34 -1.55
CA PHE A 99 -12.85 4.58 -2.30
C PHE A 99 -12.26 4.28 -3.67
N LEU A 100 -12.62 5.07 -4.68
CA LEU A 100 -11.85 5.19 -5.91
C LEU A 100 -10.74 6.20 -5.67
N ALA A 101 -9.49 5.83 -5.93
CA ALA A 101 -8.33 6.70 -5.84
C ALA A 101 -7.46 6.62 -7.11
N ASN A 102 -6.73 7.70 -7.38
CA ASN A 102 -5.61 7.74 -8.30
C ASN A 102 -4.33 7.42 -7.50
N PHE A 103 -3.66 6.32 -7.81
CA PHE A 103 -2.35 5.97 -7.25
C PHE A 103 -1.25 6.40 -8.21
N GLN A 104 -0.40 7.33 -7.76
CA GLN A 104 0.77 7.77 -8.49
C GLN A 104 1.95 6.84 -8.21
N GLN A 105 2.35 6.07 -9.23
CA GLN A 105 3.56 5.26 -9.17
C GLN A 105 4.81 6.13 -9.40
N ASN A 106 5.99 5.52 -9.33
CA ASN A 106 7.26 6.22 -9.58
C ASN A 106 7.45 6.59 -11.08
N THR A 107 6.65 6.03 -11.98
CA THR A 107 6.49 6.50 -13.36
C THR A 107 5.40 7.57 -13.42
N SER A 108 5.45 8.48 -14.40
CA SER A 108 4.49 9.60 -14.56
C SER A 108 3.05 9.17 -14.93
N GLN A 109 2.68 7.91 -14.68
CA GLN A 109 1.38 7.32 -14.95
C GLN A 109 0.63 7.07 -13.65
N SER A 110 -0.48 7.81 -13.45
CA SER A 110 -1.45 7.51 -12.41
C SER A 110 -2.32 6.32 -12.81
N ILE A 111 -2.54 5.36 -11.91
CA ILE A 111 -3.49 4.26 -12.10
C ILE A 111 -4.70 4.41 -11.18
N LYS A 112 -5.89 4.01 -11.64
CA LYS A 112 -7.10 3.99 -10.81
C LYS A 112 -7.13 2.74 -9.94
N VAL A 113 -7.20 2.92 -8.62
CA VAL A 113 -7.21 1.84 -7.62
C VAL A 113 -8.40 1.94 -6.69
N ALA A 114 -8.94 0.79 -6.29
CA ALA A 114 -9.93 0.68 -5.23
C ALA A 114 -9.19 0.64 -3.90
N LEU A 115 -9.33 1.71 -3.10
CA LEU A 115 -8.73 1.86 -1.79
C LEU A 115 -9.77 1.45 -0.73
N LYS A 116 -9.65 0.22 -0.20
CA LYS A 116 -10.61 -0.34 0.77
C LYS A 116 -10.09 -0.20 2.20
N THR A 117 -10.93 0.29 3.12
CA THR A 117 -10.66 0.31 4.56
C THR A 117 -10.62 -1.10 5.13
N LEU A 118 -9.61 -1.42 5.93
CA LEU A 118 -9.62 -2.59 6.80
C LEU A 118 -10.32 -2.29 8.14
N PRO A 119 -10.79 -3.27 8.91
CA PRO A 119 -11.33 -3.02 10.24
C PRO A 119 -10.27 -2.37 11.15
N GLY A 120 -10.55 -1.21 11.74
CA GLY A 120 -9.59 -0.56 12.65
C GLY A 120 -9.21 -1.44 13.85
N SER A 121 -8.00 -1.24 14.40
CA SER A 121 -7.36 -2.02 15.48
C SER A 121 -8.05 -2.00 16.85
N LYS A 122 -9.33 -1.60 16.92
CA LYS A 122 -10.13 -1.51 18.15
C LYS A 122 -10.50 -2.87 18.75
N LYS A 123 -10.35 -3.97 18.02
CA LYS A 123 -10.36 -5.33 18.58
C LYS A 123 -8.91 -5.75 18.87
N LYS A 124 -8.66 -6.33 20.05
CA LYS A 124 -7.37 -6.92 20.47
C LYS A 124 -6.95 -8.16 19.66
N SER A 125 -7.39 -8.30 18.42
CA SER A 125 -7.03 -9.42 17.55
C SER A 125 -6.14 -8.92 16.42
N ASN A 126 -5.09 -9.68 16.11
CA ASN A 126 -4.16 -9.45 14.98
C ASN A 126 -4.82 -9.74 13.62
N ASP A 127 -6.13 -9.55 13.53
CA ASP A 127 -7.05 -10.04 12.51
C ASP A 127 -7.44 -8.93 11.53
N PHE A 128 -7.06 -7.67 11.78
CA PHE A 128 -7.31 -6.57 10.83
C PHE A 128 -6.61 -6.76 9.47
N LEU A 129 -5.55 -7.59 9.43
CA LEU A 129 -4.80 -7.93 8.23
C LEU A 129 -5.25 -9.25 7.57
N SER A 130 -6.18 -10.01 8.16
CA SER A 130 -6.54 -11.34 7.62
C SER A 130 -7.18 -11.27 6.24
N GLU A 131 -7.94 -10.20 5.95
CA GLU A 131 -8.47 -9.93 4.61
C GLU A 131 -7.36 -9.66 3.60
N PHE A 132 -6.36 -8.84 3.97
CA PHE A 132 -5.19 -8.58 3.12
C PHE A 132 -4.38 -9.86 2.87
N LYS A 133 -4.11 -10.65 3.91
CA LYS A 133 -3.41 -11.94 3.78
C LYS A 133 -4.18 -12.90 2.87
N SER A 134 -5.51 -12.94 2.97
CA SER A 134 -6.38 -13.76 2.11
C SER A 134 -6.30 -13.31 0.64
N HIS A 135 -6.41 -12.01 0.35
CA HIS A 135 -6.26 -11.48 -1.00
C HIS A 135 -4.87 -11.77 -1.58
N MET A 136 -3.81 -11.62 -0.77
CA MET A 136 -2.45 -11.96 -1.17
C MET A 136 -2.28 -13.45 -1.48
N HIS A 137 -2.87 -14.34 -0.67
CA HIS A 137 -2.85 -15.78 -0.94
C HIS A 137 -3.59 -16.12 -2.24
N CYS A 138 -4.77 -15.55 -2.48
CA CYS A 138 -5.51 -15.71 -3.74
C CYS A 138 -4.72 -15.20 -4.97
N ARG A 139 -4.01 -14.07 -4.84
CA ARG A 139 -3.13 -13.52 -5.90
C ARG A 139 -1.97 -14.48 -6.21
N LEU A 140 -1.32 -15.03 -5.18
CA LEU A 140 -0.23 -16.00 -5.35
C LEU A 140 -0.72 -17.31 -6.00
N SER A 141 -1.95 -17.73 -5.71
CA SER A 141 -2.63 -18.88 -6.34
C SER A 141 -3.16 -18.61 -7.76
N GLY A 142 -2.84 -17.46 -8.38
CA GLY A 142 -3.15 -17.16 -9.78
C GLY A 142 -4.44 -16.37 -10.03
N SER A 143 -5.06 -15.79 -9.00
CA SER A 143 -6.17 -14.85 -9.18
C SER A 143 -5.76 -13.63 -10.01
N ARG A 144 -6.69 -13.12 -10.81
CA ARG A 144 -6.52 -11.85 -11.57
C ARG A 144 -6.61 -10.61 -10.69
N LEU A 145 -6.89 -10.75 -9.39
CA LEU A 145 -6.92 -9.65 -8.43
C LEU A 145 -5.50 -9.13 -8.15
N GLU A 146 -5.18 -7.96 -8.71
CA GLU A 146 -3.97 -7.22 -8.36
C GLU A 146 -4.16 -6.48 -7.02
N VAL A 147 -3.19 -6.67 -6.13
CA VAL A 147 -3.06 -6.01 -4.82
C VAL A 147 -1.74 -5.24 -4.85
N TYR A 148 -1.78 -3.91 -4.78
CA TYR A 148 -0.56 -3.09 -4.87
C TYR A 148 0.16 -2.98 -3.54
N GLY A 149 -0.58 -2.79 -2.45
CA GLY A 149 0.03 -2.50 -1.16
C GLY A 149 -0.95 -2.28 -0.02
N LEU A 150 -0.36 -2.02 1.14
CA LEU A 150 -1.05 -1.43 2.29
C LEU A 150 -0.64 0.04 2.44
N THR A 151 -1.55 0.85 2.96
CA THR A 151 -1.26 2.21 3.44
C THR A 151 -1.95 2.44 4.79
N HIS A 152 -1.49 3.46 5.52
CA HIS A 152 -2.16 4.00 6.69
C HIS A 152 -2.24 5.52 6.58
N THR A 153 -3.09 6.15 7.38
CA THR A 153 -3.02 7.58 7.66
C THR A 153 -3.38 7.83 9.12
N GLU A 154 -2.80 8.88 9.70
CA GLU A 154 -2.79 9.11 11.14
C GLU A 154 -4.18 9.36 11.72
N THR A 155 -5.10 9.95 10.96
CA THR A 155 -6.50 10.10 11.38
C THR A 155 -7.49 9.89 10.23
N LYS A 156 -8.66 9.35 10.57
CA LYS A 156 -9.83 9.35 9.66
C LYS A 156 -10.39 10.77 9.46
N GLU A 157 -10.15 11.67 10.41
CA GLU A 157 -10.57 13.06 10.33
C GLU A 157 -9.91 13.75 9.14
N HIS A 158 -8.61 13.54 8.92
CA HIS A 158 -7.90 14.05 7.74
C HIS A 158 -8.50 13.51 6.43
N MET A 159 -8.90 12.24 6.37
CA MET A 159 -9.61 11.71 5.19
C MET A 159 -11.00 12.31 5.01
N MET A 160 -11.75 12.52 6.09
CA MET A 160 -13.05 13.18 6.00
C MET A 160 -12.92 14.65 5.58
N ASP A 161 -11.86 15.34 5.99
CA ASP A 161 -11.58 16.72 5.59
C ASP A 161 -11.06 16.80 4.15
N LEU A 162 -10.20 15.87 3.72
CA LEU A 162 -9.85 15.66 2.31
C LEU A 162 -11.11 15.47 1.45
N ILE A 163 -12.01 14.59 1.90
CA ILE A 163 -13.30 14.37 1.23
C ILE A 163 -14.11 15.67 1.18
N LYS A 164 -14.20 16.47 2.25
CA LYS A 164 -14.90 17.78 2.21
C LYS A 164 -14.26 18.76 1.22
N ILE A 165 -12.93 18.81 1.13
CA ILE A 165 -12.20 19.66 0.17
C ILE A 165 -12.53 19.20 -1.26
N HIS A 166 -12.58 17.88 -1.49
CA HIS A 166 -12.94 17.28 -2.77
C HIS A 166 -14.42 17.46 -3.10
N GLU A 167 -15.32 17.39 -2.11
CA GLU A 167 -16.75 17.72 -2.21
C GLU A 167 -16.97 19.20 -2.58
N ALA A 168 -16.17 20.10 -2.04
CA ALA A 168 -16.15 21.51 -2.42
C ALA A 168 -15.59 21.76 -3.84
N GLY A 169 -15.15 20.71 -4.54
CA GLY A 169 -14.59 20.78 -5.89
C GLY A 169 -13.14 21.26 -5.90
N TYR A 170 -12.34 20.91 -4.90
CA TYR A 170 -10.90 21.23 -4.84
C TYR A 170 -10.05 19.99 -4.53
N ILE A 171 -8.78 19.98 -4.93
CA ILE A 171 -7.73 19.04 -4.54
C ILE A 171 -6.69 19.86 -3.78
N HIS A 172 -6.28 19.43 -2.59
CA HIS A 172 -5.39 20.24 -1.73
C HIS A 172 -3.98 20.43 -2.30
N CYS A 173 -3.47 19.41 -3.00
CA CYS A 173 -2.15 19.37 -3.65
C CYS A 173 -0.90 19.54 -2.75
N ASP A 174 -1.04 19.71 -1.44
CA ASP A 174 0.09 19.89 -0.51
C ASP A 174 -0.27 19.49 0.94
N ILE A 175 -0.50 18.20 1.17
CA ILE A 175 -0.85 17.69 2.51
C ILE A 175 0.36 17.06 3.17
N HIS A 176 0.76 17.65 4.29
CA HIS A 176 1.81 17.17 5.19
C HIS A 176 1.49 17.58 6.63
N CYS A 177 2.21 17.06 7.62
CA CYS A 177 1.98 17.34 9.04
C CYS A 177 1.98 18.85 9.40
N GLY A 178 2.77 19.69 8.70
CA GLY A 178 2.74 21.14 8.88
C GLY A 178 1.43 21.85 8.47
N ASN A 179 0.59 21.20 7.65
CA ASN A 179 -0.68 21.72 7.15
C ASN A 179 -1.88 21.07 7.89
N ILE A 180 -1.62 20.47 9.05
CA ILE A 180 -2.61 19.83 9.92
C ILE A 180 -2.64 20.60 11.24
N LEU A 181 -3.72 21.35 11.47
CA LEU A 181 -3.94 22.09 12.71
C LEU A 181 -4.66 21.21 13.73
N GLN A 182 -4.19 21.23 14.97
CA GLN A 182 -4.81 20.50 16.08
C GLN A 182 -5.43 21.48 17.08
N HIS A 183 -6.72 21.32 17.36
CA HIS A 183 -7.45 22.08 18.36
C HIS A 183 -7.90 21.15 19.49
N LYS A 184 -7.62 21.53 20.73
CA LYS A 184 -8.14 20.83 21.91
C LYS A 184 -9.44 21.48 22.33
N GLU A 185 -10.56 20.76 22.24
CA GLU A 185 -11.82 21.28 22.79
C GLU A 185 -11.86 21.13 24.31
N ASP A 186 -12.19 22.23 25.00
CA ASP A 186 -12.45 22.29 26.44
C ASP A 186 -13.84 21.69 26.77
N SER A 187 -14.00 20.42 26.42
CA SER A 187 -15.15 19.58 26.76
C SER A 187 -14.77 18.60 27.87
N TRP A 188 -15.76 18.15 28.65
CA TRP A 188 -15.60 17.12 29.70
C TRP A 188 -14.93 15.83 29.18
N LEU A 189 -15.11 15.52 27.89
CA LEU A 189 -14.26 14.59 27.18
C LEU A 189 -13.29 15.42 26.32
N SER A 190 -12.05 15.57 26.76
CA SER A 190 -11.04 16.41 26.09
C SER A 190 -10.54 15.75 24.80
N SER A 191 -11.34 15.86 23.73
CA SER A 191 -11.00 15.39 22.40
C SER A 191 -10.14 16.41 21.66
N LEU A 192 -9.00 15.94 21.13
CA LEU A 192 -8.19 16.67 20.17
C LEU A 192 -8.84 16.50 18.78
N LYS A 193 -9.29 17.59 18.16
CA LYS A 193 -9.77 17.61 16.78
C LYS A 193 -8.66 18.08 15.86
N SER A 194 -8.53 17.43 14.72
CA SER A 194 -7.57 17.83 13.68
C SER A 194 -8.29 18.41 12.47
N TYR A 195 -7.69 19.41 11.83
CA TYR A 195 -8.21 20.10 10.66
C TYR A 195 -7.11 20.24 9.61
N ILE A 196 -7.48 20.07 8.34
CA ILE A 196 -6.57 20.38 7.23
C ILE A 196 -6.62 21.89 6.93
N ALA A 197 -5.44 22.51 6.77
CA ALA A 197 -5.24 23.94 6.56
C ALA A 197 -4.23 24.22 5.43
N ASP A 198 -4.05 25.49 5.08
CA ASP A 198 -3.28 25.96 3.92
C ASP A 198 -3.73 25.41 2.55
N LEU A 199 -4.83 25.96 2.06
CA LEU A 199 -5.33 25.68 0.72
C LEU A 199 -4.61 26.47 -0.39
N GLY A 200 -3.46 27.10 -0.12
CA GLY A 200 -2.78 28.01 -1.06
C GLY A 200 -2.37 27.37 -2.40
N LEU A 201 -2.13 26.05 -2.41
CA LEU A 201 -1.79 25.28 -3.61
C LEU A 201 -2.98 24.48 -4.19
N SER A 202 -4.18 24.65 -3.65
CA SER A 202 -5.37 23.88 -4.04
C SER A 202 -5.85 24.17 -5.46
N ARG A 203 -6.32 23.13 -6.16
CA ARG A 203 -6.78 23.20 -7.55
C ARG A 203 -8.22 22.73 -7.69
N LYS A 204 -9.02 23.30 -8.59
CA LYS A 204 -10.39 22.84 -8.80
C LYS A 204 -10.47 21.42 -9.39
N ASN A 205 -11.47 20.67 -8.96
CA ASN A 205 -11.83 19.34 -9.42
C ASN A 205 -13.27 19.34 -9.98
N GLU A 206 -13.48 18.74 -11.14
CA GLU A 206 -14.78 18.69 -11.81
C GLU A 206 -15.46 17.33 -11.56
N GLU A 207 -16.09 17.13 -10.39
CA GLU A 207 -17.26 16.24 -10.10
C GLU A 207 -17.52 16.07 -8.57
N HIS A 208 -18.68 15.51 -8.19
CA HIS A 208 -19.32 15.63 -6.85
C HIS A 208 -19.85 14.29 -6.26
N ILE A 209 -20.34 14.09 -5.01
CA ILE A 209 -20.26 14.61 -3.60
C ILE A 209 -20.90 13.46 -2.72
N LEU A 210 -20.84 13.48 -1.37
CA LEU A 210 -21.62 12.70 -0.34
C LEU A 210 -20.95 11.40 0.20
N LYS A 211 -21.10 10.97 1.48
CA LYS A 211 -21.67 11.57 2.72
C LYS A 211 -21.04 10.91 3.99
N SER A 212 -21.09 11.60 5.14
CA SER A 212 -20.27 11.32 6.33
C SER A 212 -20.58 10.07 7.19
N GLY A 213 -19.57 9.64 7.97
CA GLY A 213 -19.72 8.78 9.15
C GLY A 213 -18.40 8.58 9.92
N ILE A 214 -18.44 8.72 11.25
CA ILE A 214 -17.33 8.62 12.24
C ILE A 214 -16.46 7.36 12.03
N TYR A 215 -15.17 7.31 12.46
CA TYR A 215 -14.41 6.18 13.07
C TYR A 215 -12.91 6.57 13.23
N GLY A 216 -12.08 5.73 13.86
CA GLY A 216 -10.67 6.03 14.17
C GLY A 216 -9.65 5.56 13.12
N VAL A 217 -8.36 5.56 13.50
CA VAL A 217 -7.20 5.14 12.70
C VAL A 217 -7.41 3.78 12.03
N MET A 218 -7.09 3.69 10.72
CA MET A 218 -7.51 2.57 9.88
C MET A 218 -6.53 2.35 8.71
N PRO A 219 -6.07 1.11 8.44
CA PRO A 219 -5.24 0.80 7.28
C PRO A 219 -6.09 0.46 6.05
N TYR A 220 -5.48 0.46 4.86
CA TYR A 220 -6.18 0.27 3.59
C TYR A 220 -5.45 -0.66 2.64
N ILE A 221 -6.20 -1.36 1.77
CA ILE A 221 -5.68 -2.13 0.62
C ILE A 221 -5.94 -1.34 -0.67
N ALA A 222 -4.94 -1.24 -1.55
CA ALA A 222 -5.11 -0.74 -2.93
C ALA A 222 -5.23 -1.91 -3.94
N LEU A 223 -6.36 -1.98 -4.66
CA LEU A 223 -6.68 -3.00 -5.67
C LEU A 223 -6.86 -2.39 -7.07
N ARG A 224 -6.65 -3.15 -8.15
CA ARG A 224 -6.90 -2.69 -9.53
C ARG A 224 -8.38 -2.66 -9.89
N PHE A 225 -8.86 -1.59 -10.55
CA PHE A 225 -10.15 -1.58 -11.24
C PHE A 225 -10.08 -2.21 -12.64
N TYR A 226 -11.17 -2.86 -13.04
CA TYR A 226 -11.49 -3.29 -14.40
C TYR A 226 -12.68 -2.47 -14.92
#